data_AF-S0FIV3-F1
#
_entry.id   AF-S0FIV3-F1
#
_cell.length_a   1.000
_cell.length_b   1.000
_cell.length_c   1.000
_cell.angle_alpha   90.00
_cell.angle_beta   90.00
_cell.angle_gamma   90.00
#
_symmetry.space_group_name_H-M   'P 1'
#
loop_
_entity.id
_entity.type
_entity.pdbx_description
1 polymer ?
#
loop_
_entity_poly.entity_id
_entity_poly.type
_entity_poly.pdbx_seq_one_letter_code
_entity_poly.pdbx_strand_id
1 'polypeptide(L)'
;MDSLYYERNRNKSFFLFLGITLLLLYQDLLQQYVPVFKSVDEFIGFVFLPVVFILYIYKNEKLYREEQIIIFLYILFILTGIISSLVNKFQSLSAAISDLVIVSKFLGGYFFARICFGGVILMDYRKYIRATFRTITAVTFLLTLLDIIFNVFPKGDKRFFMHSEKLFFSHPTYLALFCVVTLTYLTLVFENRLTDYIYLLQIILVCVSTFRMKAIGMVIIYLLFLTPLRKLKYIKVVTVIAAAIVIILCIIPQINAYYFDSDDSPRNLLTSTGIKIANDYFPMGSGLGTFGSYISGAAYSPLYYMYNLSSTWGLTKNNPFFISDTFWPMILGQFGYMGLFLFILVILQFTLLIKKLREFDSNILLFCLIPFIYLLVSSTSESSFANYYSVNLFMIIGMAVSQTRPVNHLHNDASKIIKKGDLECQR
;
A
#
# COMPACT_ATOMS: atom_id res chain seq x y z
N MET A 1 -34.33 -13.80 15.02
CA MET A 1 -33.52 -12.85 15.83
C MET A 1 -32.05 -12.89 15.38
N ASP A 2 -31.53 -14.06 15.04
CA ASP A 2 -30.13 -14.24 14.59
C ASP A 2 -29.79 -13.63 13.23
N SER A 3 -30.71 -13.65 12.26
CA SER A 3 -30.47 -13.03 10.94
C SER A 3 -30.33 -11.51 11.01
N LEU A 4 -31.21 -10.84 11.76
CA LEU A 4 -31.16 -9.40 12.00
C LEU A 4 -29.92 -8.99 12.81
N TYR A 5 -29.49 -9.81 13.78
CA TYR A 5 -28.26 -9.57 14.53
C TYR A 5 -27.02 -9.70 13.65
N TYR A 6 -26.97 -10.73 12.79
CA TYR A 6 -25.88 -10.95 11.85
C TYR A 6 -25.77 -9.82 10.82
N GLU A 7 -26.89 -9.40 10.25
CA GLU A 7 -26.96 -8.30 9.29
C GLU A 7 -26.58 -6.95 9.92
N ARG A 8 -27.02 -6.70 11.16
CA ARG A 8 -26.63 -5.50 11.93
C ARG A 8 -25.12 -5.46 12.20
N ASN A 9 -24.50 -6.58 12.52
CA ASN A 9 -23.05 -6.66 12.72
C ASN A 9 -22.29 -6.46 11.41
N ARG A 10 -22.77 -7.01 10.29
CA ARG A 10 -22.18 -6.81 8.96
C ARG A 10 -22.22 -5.33 8.54
N ASN A 11 -23.34 -4.64 8.80
CA ASN A 11 -23.46 -3.20 8.55
C ASN A 11 -22.43 -2.39 9.36
N LYS A 12 -22.30 -2.67 10.66
CA LYS A 12 -21.30 -2.01 11.52
C LYS A 12 -19.88 -2.26 11.01
N SER A 13 -19.54 -3.50 10.66
CA SER A 13 -18.23 -3.85 10.11
C SER A 13 -17.94 -3.11 8.79
N PHE A 14 -18.92 -2.99 7.90
CA PHE A 14 -18.75 -2.23 6.66
C PHE A 14 -18.49 -0.74 6.93
N PHE A 15 -19.32 -0.09 7.74
CA PHE A 15 -19.14 1.34 8.04
C PHE A 15 -17.84 1.61 8.81
N LEU A 16 -17.41 0.69 9.67
CA LEU A 16 -16.11 0.77 10.33
C LEU A 16 -14.97 0.64 9.31
N PHE A 17 -15.01 -0.33 8.40
CA PHE A 17 -14.02 -0.45 7.33
C PHE A 17 -13.95 0.82 6.48
N LEU A 18 -15.09 1.32 6.02
CA LEU A 18 -15.17 2.55 5.22
C LEU A 18 -14.62 3.75 6.00
N GLY A 19 -14.97 3.88 7.29
CA GLY A 19 -14.45 4.94 8.17
C GLY A 19 -12.93 4.89 8.31
N ILE A 20 -12.35 3.70 8.51
CA ILE A 20 -10.90 3.53 8.61
C ILE A 20 -10.21 3.82 7.27
N THR A 21 -10.78 3.36 6.15
CA THR A 21 -10.28 3.70 4.81
C THR A 21 -10.23 5.21 4.60
N LEU A 22 -11.29 5.94 4.97
CA LEU A 22 -11.35 7.39 4.85
C LEU A 22 -10.35 8.07 5.79
N LEU A 23 -10.23 7.58 7.03
CA LEU A 23 -9.25 8.08 7.99
C LEU A 23 -7.82 7.98 7.43
N LEU A 24 -7.44 6.83 6.88
CA LEU A 24 -6.13 6.61 6.26
C LEU A 24 -5.97 7.42 4.97
N LEU A 25 -7.04 7.62 4.21
CA LEU A 25 -7.04 8.41 2.97
C LEU A 25 -6.73 9.90 3.25
N TYR A 26 -7.22 10.43 4.37
CA TYR A 26 -6.98 11.81 4.82
C TYR A 26 -5.88 11.93 5.90
N GLN A 27 -5.14 10.86 6.20
CA GLN A 27 -4.17 10.86 7.29
C GLN A 27 -3.13 11.98 7.15
N ASP A 28 -2.59 12.20 5.94
CA ASP A 28 -1.61 13.26 5.69
C ASP A 28 -2.16 14.67 5.93
N LEU A 29 -3.45 14.89 5.66
CA LEU A 29 -4.10 16.15 6.02
C LEU A 29 -4.21 16.28 7.54
N LEU A 30 -4.74 15.25 8.20
CA LEU A 30 -5.05 15.29 9.62
C LEU A 30 -3.78 15.43 10.49
N GLN A 31 -2.69 14.75 10.10
CA GLN A 31 -1.44 14.77 10.85
C GLN A 31 -0.71 16.11 10.82
N GLN A 32 -1.02 16.98 9.85
CA GLN A 32 -0.49 18.35 9.79
C GLN A 32 -1.04 19.22 10.93
N TYR A 33 -2.26 18.93 11.40
CA TYR A 33 -2.93 19.71 12.44
C TYR A 33 -2.91 19.03 13.81
N VAL A 34 -3.04 17.70 13.85
CA VAL A 34 -3.15 16.94 15.10
C VAL A 34 -2.11 15.81 15.11
N PRO A 35 -1.09 15.87 16.00
CA PRO A 35 0.01 14.91 16.04
C PRO A 35 -0.40 13.45 16.21
N VAL A 36 -1.54 13.19 16.87
CA VAL A 36 -2.06 11.82 17.11
C VAL A 36 -2.27 11.05 15.80
N PHE A 37 -2.56 11.73 14.69
CA PHE A 37 -2.78 11.06 13.40
C PHE A 37 -1.50 10.58 12.71
N LYS A 38 -0.30 10.96 13.19
CA LYS A 38 0.99 10.54 12.60
C LYS A 38 1.22 9.03 12.65
N SER A 39 0.71 8.36 13.69
CA SER A 39 0.95 6.93 13.94
C SER A 39 -0.28 6.06 13.66
N VAL A 40 -1.34 6.58 13.04
CA VAL A 40 -2.59 5.83 12.83
C VAL A 40 -2.37 4.57 11.98
N ASP A 41 -1.54 4.68 10.95
CA ASP A 41 -1.10 3.55 10.12
C ASP A 41 -0.28 2.53 10.92
N GLU A 42 0.58 2.97 11.83
CA GLU A 42 1.35 2.08 12.72
C GLU A 42 0.43 1.34 13.70
N PHE A 43 -0.58 2.03 14.23
CA PHE A 43 -1.61 1.43 15.09
C PHE A 43 -2.39 0.34 14.35
N ILE A 44 -2.93 0.67 13.16
CA ILE A 44 -3.71 -0.27 12.33
C ILE A 44 -2.84 -1.41 11.80
N GLY A 45 -1.66 -1.08 11.30
CA GLY A 45 -0.77 -2.01 10.61
C GLY A 45 0.08 -2.88 11.52
N PHE A 46 0.25 -2.55 12.81
CA PHE A 46 1.08 -3.34 13.71
C PHE A 46 0.48 -3.54 15.10
N VAL A 47 0.02 -2.46 15.75
CA VAL A 47 -0.50 -2.55 17.14
C VAL A 47 -1.75 -3.42 17.24
N PHE A 48 -2.58 -3.46 16.19
CA PHE A 48 -3.77 -4.34 16.16
C PHE A 48 -3.48 -5.81 15.78
N LEU A 49 -2.24 -6.19 15.46
CA LEU A 49 -1.91 -7.59 15.13
C LEU A 49 -2.31 -8.62 16.20
N PRO A 50 -2.13 -8.37 17.52
CA PRO A 50 -2.60 -9.30 18.55
C PRO A 50 -4.12 -9.49 18.52
N VAL A 51 -4.88 -8.41 18.28
CA VAL A 51 -6.34 -8.49 18.13
C VAL A 51 -6.71 -9.29 16.89
N VAL A 52 -6.01 -9.06 15.78
CA VAL A 52 -6.18 -9.84 14.54
C VAL A 52 -5.91 -11.33 14.78
N PHE A 53 -4.88 -11.67 15.55
CA PHE A 53 -4.55 -13.04 15.90
C PHE A 53 -5.63 -13.70 16.80
N ILE A 54 -6.12 -12.98 17.81
CA ILE A 54 -7.22 -13.44 18.66
C ILE A 54 -8.48 -13.68 17.81
N LEU A 55 -8.81 -12.74 16.92
CA LEU A 55 -9.97 -12.87 16.02
C LEU A 55 -9.80 -14.01 15.01
N TYR A 56 -8.59 -14.24 14.52
CA TYR A 56 -8.27 -15.38 13.66
C TYR A 56 -8.59 -16.71 14.34
N ILE A 57 -8.15 -16.89 15.60
CA ILE A 57 -8.45 -18.07 16.41
C ILE A 57 -9.96 -18.16 16.67
N TYR A 58 -10.57 -17.08 17.14
CA TYR A 58 -11.98 -17.04 17.52
C TYR A 58 -12.93 -17.35 16.35
N LYS A 59 -12.67 -16.76 15.18
CA LYS A 59 -13.47 -16.96 13.96
C LYS A 59 -13.12 -18.28 13.25
N ASN A 60 -12.14 -19.05 13.75
CA ASN A 60 -11.63 -20.27 13.12
C ASN A 60 -11.32 -20.07 11.63
N GLU A 61 -10.68 -18.95 11.32
CA GLU A 61 -10.49 -18.50 9.95
C GLU A 61 -9.48 -19.38 9.23
N LYS A 62 -9.81 -19.82 8.00
CA LYS A 62 -8.84 -20.54 7.17
C LYS A 62 -8.09 -19.56 6.29
N LEU A 63 -6.76 -19.59 6.41
CA LEU A 63 -5.84 -18.92 5.51
C LEU A 63 -5.70 -19.70 4.21
N TYR A 64 -5.58 -18.98 3.10
CA TYR A 64 -5.18 -19.57 1.82
C TYR A 64 -3.74 -20.10 1.90
N ARG A 65 -3.42 -21.10 1.07
CA ARG A 65 -2.05 -21.62 0.95
C ARG A 65 -1.06 -20.50 0.66
N GLU A 66 -1.44 -19.55 -0.19
CA GLU A 66 -0.63 -18.38 -0.51
C GLU A 66 -0.37 -17.50 0.71
N GLU A 67 -1.38 -17.26 1.55
CA GLU A 67 -1.25 -16.46 2.78
C GLU A 67 -0.31 -17.14 3.79
N GLN A 68 -0.39 -18.47 3.92
CA GLN A 68 0.51 -19.24 4.78
C GLN A 68 1.97 -19.13 4.30
N ILE A 69 2.19 -19.23 2.98
CA ILE A 69 3.52 -19.07 2.38
C ILE A 69 4.03 -17.63 2.58
N ILE A 70 3.18 -16.61 2.40
CA ILE A 70 3.53 -15.21 2.66
C ILE A 70 4.02 -15.04 4.11
N ILE A 71 3.25 -15.53 5.09
CA ILE A 71 3.62 -15.44 6.51
C ILE A 71 4.96 -16.14 6.75
N PHE A 72 5.12 -17.36 6.26
CA PHE A 72 6.36 -18.13 6.45
C PHE A 72 7.58 -17.41 5.86
N LEU A 73 7.50 -16.98 4.60
CA LEU A 73 8.59 -16.25 3.94
C LEU A 73 8.89 -14.92 4.64
N TYR A 74 7.86 -14.23 5.13
CA TYR A 74 8.04 -12.96 5.82
C TYR A 74 8.66 -13.13 7.21
N ILE A 75 8.34 -14.22 7.92
CA ILE A 75 9.03 -14.57 9.18
C ILE A 75 10.51 -14.81 8.90
N LEU A 76 10.85 -15.59 7.86
CA LEU A 76 12.25 -15.79 7.47
C LEU A 76 12.94 -14.46 7.12
N PHE A 77 12.26 -13.56 6.43
CA PHE A 77 12.76 -12.22 6.10
C PHE A 77 13.04 -11.39 7.36
N ILE A 78 12.14 -11.39 8.35
CA ILE A 78 12.38 -10.69 9.62
C ILE A 78 13.57 -11.31 10.37
N LEU A 79 13.68 -12.64 10.38
CA LEU A 79 14.75 -13.34 11.08
C LEU A 79 16.13 -12.95 10.55
N THR A 80 16.30 -12.71 9.24
CA THR A 80 17.60 -12.24 8.71
C THR A 80 17.98 -10.89 9.30
N GLY A 81 17.03 -9.96 9.41
CA GLY A 81 17.23 -8.65 10.01
C GLY A 81 17.53 -8.72 11.51
N ILE A 82 16.80 -9.55 12.27
CA ILE A 82 17.03 -9.75 13.71
C ILE A 82 18.42 -10.36 13.97
N ILE A 83 18.76 -11.45 13.27
CA ILE A 83 20.07 -12.11 13.42
C ILE A 83 21.19 -11.13 13.10
N SER A 84 21.09 -10.42 11.98
CA SER A 84 22.09 -9.42 11.60
C SER A 84 22.22 -8.29 12.63
N SER A 85 21.10 -7.80 13.20
CA SER A 85 21.11 -6.78 14.25
C SER A 85 21.84 -7.24 15.51
N LEU A 86 21.63 -8.50 15.91
CA LEU A 86 22.27 -9.09 17.09
C LEU A 86 23.78 -9.30 16.91
N VAL A 87 24.20 -9.65 15.69
CA VAL A 87 25.60 -9.86 15.34
C VAL A 87 26.35 -8.53 15.24
N ASN A 88 25.80 -7.57 14.49
CA ASN A 88 26.52 -6.35 14.12
C ASN A 88 26.39 -5.21 15.14
N LYS A 89 25.25 -5.11 15.85
CA LYS A 89 25.00 -4.12 16.91
C LYS A 89 25.26 -2.65 16.52
N PHE A 90 25.07 -2.28 15.26
CA PHE A 90 25.22 -0.89 14.80
C PHE A 90 24.16 0.06 15.38
N GLN A 91 23.04 -0.47 15.83
CA GLN A 91 21.89 0.30 16.31
C GLN A 91 21.37 -0.21 17.65
N SER A 92 20.69 0.66 18.37
CA SER A 92 20.01 0.29 19.62
C SER A 92 18.84 -0.66 19.35
N LEU A 93 18.49 -1.47 20.36
CA LEU A 93 17.32 -2.35 20.29
C LEU A 93 16.03 -1.55 19.99
N SER A 94 15.91 -0.33 20.54
CA SER A 94 14.75 0.53 20.29
C SER A 94 14.61 0.91 18.82
N ALA A 95 15.71 1.28 18.16
CA ALA A 95 15.73 1.60 16.74
C ALA A 95 15.41 0.36 15.88
N ALA A 96 15.99 -0.80 16.21
CA ALA A 96 15.71 -2.04 15.51
C ALA A 96 14.22 -2.44 15.59
N ILE A 97 13.59 -2.30 16.76
CA ILE A 97 12.15 -2.58 16.94
C ILE A 97 11.29 -1.58 16.17
N SER A 98 11.58 -0.28 16.26
CA SER A 98 10.83 0.74 15.51
C SER A 98 10.90 0.51 14.00
N ASP A 99 12.06 0.10 13.50
CA ASP A 99 12.24 -0.19 12.08
C ASP A 99 11.47 -1.44 11.64
N LEU A 100 11.45 -2.48 12.48
CA LEU A 100 10.62 -3.66 12.27
C LEU A 100 9.14 -3.31 12.15
N VAL A 101 8.62 -2.44 13.03
CA VAL A 101 7.22 -1.96 12.98
C VAL A 101 6.93 -1.30 11.64
N ILE A 102 7.81 -0.39 11.19
CA ILE A 102 7.63 0.36 9.95
C ILE A 102 7.68 -0.55 8.72
N VAL A 103 8.61 -1.51 8.68
CA VAL A 103 8.75 -2.43 7.54
C VAL A 103 7.62 -3.47 7.51
N SER A 104 7.01 -3.80 8.65
CA SER A 104 5.95 -4.81 8.77
C SER A 104 4.52 -4.31 8.71
N LYS A 105 4.27 -3.02 8.89
CA LYS A 105 2.90 -2.48 9.00
C LYS A 105 1.99 -2.79 7.81
N PHE A 106 2.54 -2.91 6.60
CA PHE A 106 1.75 -3.20 5.41
C PHE A 106 1.07 -4.59 5.49
N LEU A 107 1.77 -5.60 6.03
CA LEU A 107 1.19 -6.93 6.22
C LEU A 107 0.12 -6.95 7.28
N GLY A 108 0.29 -6.21 8.38
CA GLY A 108 -0.78 -6.12 9.35
C GLY A 108 -1.99 -5.35 8.83
N GLY A 109 -1.80 -4.33 7.96
CA GLY A 109 -2.91 -3.71 7.22
C GLY A 109 -3.70 -4.72 6.37
N TYR A 110 -2.99 -5.61 5.67
CA TYR A 110 -3.61 -6.72 4.92
C TYR A 110 -4.43 -7.65 5.82
N PHE A 111 -3.80 -8.21 6.86
CA PHE A 111 -4.46 -9.18 7.74
C PHE A 111 -5.57 -8.55 8.58
N PHE A 112 -5.41 -7.29 8.98
CA PHE A 112 -6.43 -6.50 9.66
C PHE A 112 -7.70 -6.43 8.80
N ALA A 113 -7.59 -6.02 7.54
CA ALA A 113 -8.78 -5.99 6.68
C ALA A 113 -9.35 -7.39 6.42
N ARG A 114 -8.45 -8.34 6.11
CA ARG A 114 -8.78 -9.72 5.73
C ARG A 114 -9.56 -10.49 6.80
N ILE A 115 -9.22 -10.28 8.08
CA ILE A 115 -9.79 -11.03 9.23
C ILE A 115 -10.89 -10.23 9.93
N CYS A 116 -10.70 -8.92 10.16
CA CYS A 116 -11.69 -8.11 10.87
C CYS A 116 -12.96 -7.93 10.04
N PHE A 117 -12.82 -7.71 8.72
CA PHE A 117 -13.92 -7.37 7.82
C PHE A 117 -14.28 -8.48 6.82
N GLY A 118 -13.72 -9.69 6.98
CA GLY A 118 -13.90 -10.79 6.02
C GLY A 118 -15.34 -11.30 5.83
N GLY A 119 -16.29 -10.91 6.68
CA GLY A 119 -17.72 -11.20 6.52
C GLY A 119 -18.51 -10.14 5.74
N VAL A 120 -17.87 -9.02 5.36
CA VAL A 120 -18.50 -7.93 4.62
C VAL A 120 -18.42 -8.22 3.11
N ILE A 121 -19.56 -8.22 2.44
CA ILE A 121 -19.66 -8.33 0.98
C ILE A 121 -19.76 -6.92 0.41
N LEU A 122 -18.71 -6.44 -0.26
CA LEU A 122 -18.64 -5.04 -0.72
C LEU A 122 -19.76 -4.66 -1.67
N MET A 123 -20.20 -5.61 -2.51
CA MET A 123 -21.25 -5.38 -3.50
C MET A 123 -22.61 -5.07 -2.90
N ASP A 124 -22.92 -5.59 -1.70
CA ASP A 124 -24.15 -5.28 -0.97
C ASP A 124 -24.20 -3.79 -0.59
N TYR A 125 -23.03 -3.17 -0.39
CA TYR A 125 -22.89 -1.77 0.00
C TYR A 125 -22.50 -0.84 -1.15
N ARG A 126 -22.60 -1.30 -2.40
CA ARG A 126 -22.19 -0.54 -3.60
C ARG A 126 -22.77 0.88 -3.65
N LYS A 127 -24.01 1.08 -3.17
CA LYS A 127 -24.67 2.39 -3.16
C LYS A 127 -23.94 3.38 -2.26
N TYR A 128 -23.52 2.94 -1.07
CA TYR A 128 -22.80 3.76 -0.10
C TYR A 128 -21.38 4.06 -0.58
N ILE A 129 -20.67 3.06 -1.11
CA ILE A 129 -19.34 3.23 -1.70
C ILE A 129 -19.42 4.24 -2.86
N ARG A 130 -20.37 4.04 -3.79
CA ARG A 130 -20.59 4.93 -4.93
C ARG A 130 -20.88 6.36 -4.51
N ALA A 131 -21.80 6.57 -3.58
CA ALA A 131 -22.13 7.90 -3.10
C ALA A 131 -20.91 8.59 -2.46
N THR A 132 -20.22 7.88 -1.57
CA THR A 132 -19.04 8.41 -0.85
C THR A 132 -17.94 8.85 -1.82
N PHE A 133 -17.47 7.95 -2.68
CA PHE A 133 -16.34 8.25 -3.55
C PHE A 133 -16.70 9.20 -4.71
N ARG A 134 -17.95 9.21 -5.20
CA ARG A 134 -18.38 10.23 -6.17
C ARG A 134 -18.43 11.62 -5.56
N THR A 135 -18.93 11.76 -4.33
CA THR A 135 -18.92 13.04 -3.62
C THR A 135 -17.49 13.52 -3.39
N ILE A 136 -16.61 12.63 -2.92
CA ILE A 136 -15.18 12.93 -2.74
C ILE A 136 -14.55 13.41 -4.04
N THR A 137 -14.78 12.68 -5.15
CA THR A 137 -14.26 13.07 -6.47
C THR A 137 -14.79 14.43 -6.92
N ALA A 138 -16.09 14.68 -6.82
CA ALA A 138 -16.69 15.95 -7.24
C ALA A 138 -16.13 17.12 -6.45
N VAL A 139 -16.03 16.99 -5.12
CA VAL A 139 -15.48 18.02 -4.24
C VAL A 139 -14.02 18.26 -4.57
N THR A 140 -13.20 17.20 -4.68
CA THR A 140 -11.77 17.34 -4.95
C THR A 140 -11.51 17.95 -6.33
N PHE A 141 -12.28 17.55 -7.34
CA PHE A 141 -12.21 18.12 -8.68
C PHE A 141 -12.56 19.61 -8.69
N LEU A 142 -13.66 19.99 -8.02
CA LEU A 142 -14.06 21.39 -7.90
C LEU A 142 -13.00 22.22 -7.16
N LEU A 143 -12.44 21.70 -6.07
CA LEU A 143 -11.34 22.35 -5.35
C LEU A 143 -10.11 22.52 -6.25
N THR A 144 -9.77 21.52 -7.06
CA THR A 144 -8.64 21.60 -8.01
C THR A 144 -8.89 22.65 -9.09
N LEU A 145 -10.10 22.73 -9.65
CA LEU A 145 -10.44 23.76 -10.63
C LEU A 145 -10.36 25.17 -10.04
N LEU A 146 -10.93 25.36 -8.85
CA LEU A 146 -10.84 26.64 -8.15
C LEU A 146 -9.38 26.99 -7.84
N ASP A 147 -8.58 26.01 -7.44
CA ASP A 147 -7.19 26.24 -7.11
C ASP A 147 -6.31 26.56 -8.33
N ILE A 148 -6.60 25.99 -9.50
CA ILE A 148 -5.93 26.35 -10.75
C ILE A 148 -6.25 27.80 -11.15
N ILE A 149 -7.49 28.26 -10.92
CA ILE A 149 -7.94 29.61 -11.30
C ILE A 149 -7.49 30.66 -10.29
N PHE A 150 -7.67 30.39 -9.00
CA PHE A 150 -7.52 31.38 -7.92
C PHE A 150 -6.23 31.20 -7.11
N ASN A 151 -5.48 30.11 -7.28
CA ASN A 151 -4.27 29.80 -6.50
C ASN A 151 -4.49 29.90 -4.99
N VAL A 152 -5.51 29.19 -4.49
CA VAL A 152 -5.94 29.19 -3.09
C VAL A 152 -4.99 28.41 -2.20
N PHE A 153 -4.47 27.28 -2.68
CA PHE A 153 -3.63 26.37 -1.91
C PHE A 153 -2.13 26.56 -2.23
N PRO A 154 -1.25 26.24 -1.26
CA PRO A 154 0.18 26.23 -1.52
C PRO A 154 0.52 25.25 -2.64
N LYS A 155 1.31 25.71 -3.61
CA LYS A 155 1.68 24.88 -4.77
C LYS A 155 2.91 24.03 -4.47
N GLY A 156 3.03 22.91 -5.19
CA GLY A 156 4.20 22.05 -5.19
C GLY A 156 5.31 22.56 -6.10
N ASP A 157 6.24 21.65 -6.40
CA ASP A 157 7.34 21.87 -7.31
C ASP A 157 6.84 22.21 -8.73
N LYS A 158 7.55 23.13 -9.40
CA LYS A 158 7.25 23.51 -10.79
C LYS A 158 7.71 22.38 -11.70
N ARG A 159 6.79 21.83 -12.50
CA ARG A 159 7.07 20.76 -13.47
C ARG A 159 6.46 21.11 -14.80
N PHE A 160 7.21 20.89 -15.88
CA PHE A 160 6.82 21.30 -17.22
C PHE A 160 6.51 22.81 -17.25
N PHE A 161 5.24 23.18 -17.45
CA PHE A 161 4.80 24.57 -17.61
C PHE A 161 4.00 25.10 -16.41
N MET A 162 3.64 24.25 -15.45
CA MET A 162 2.75 24.60 -14.33
C MET A 162 3.32 24.13 -12.98
N HIS A 163 2.76 24.66 -11.89
CA HIS A 163 3.08 24.12 -10.57
C HIS A 163 2.28 22.85 -10.29
N SER A 164 2.90 21.91 -9.57
CA SER A 164 2.23 20.67 -9.19
C SER A 164 1.17 20.93 -8.14
N GLU A 165 -0.06 20.48 -8.40
CA GLU A 165 -1.15 20.61 -7.45
C GLU A 165 -0.98 19.65 -6.27
N LYS A 166 -1.22 20.16 -5.06
CA LYS A 166 -1.29 19.35 -3.83
C LYS A 166 -2.53 19.62 -2.98
N LEU A 167 -3.32 20.65 -3.28
CA LEU A 167 -4.47 21.08 -2.48
C LEU A 167 -4.07 21.20 -1.00
N PHE A 168 -4.79 20.51 -0.12
CA PHE A 168 -4.60 20.50 1.32
C PHE A 168 -3.58 19.44 1.80
N PHE A 169 -3.00 18.64 0.88
CA PHE A 169 -1.96 17.69 1.23
C PHE A 169 -0.60 18.36 1.40
N SER A 170 0.26 17.76 2.22
CA SER A 170 1.60 18.31 2.49
C SER A 170 2.46 18.32 1.22
N HIS A 171 2.26 17.34 0.32
CA HIS A 171 3.05 17.14 -0.90
C HIS A 171 2.21 16.54 -2.06
N PRO A 172 2.50 16.87 -3.34
CA PRO A 172 1.71 16.40 -4.49
C PRO A 172 1.65 14.86 -4.65
N THR A 173 2.65 14.12 -4.14
CA THR A 173 2.60 12.64 -4.13
C THR A 173 1.38 12.11 -3.38
N TYR A 174 0.96 12.79 -2.30
CA TYR A 174 -0.16 12.34 -1.46
C TYR A 174 -1.51 12.63 -2.09
N LEU A 175 -1.66 13.74 -2.82
CA LEU A 175 -2.83 13.97 -3.68
C LEU A 175 -2.90 12.93 -4.81
N ALA A 176 -1.77 12.56 -5.40
CA ALA A 176 -1.74 11.54 -6.44
C ALA A 176 -2.15 10.15 -5.89
N LEU A 177 -1.68 9.78 -4.70
CA LEU A 177 -2.12 8.58 -3.97
C LEU A 177 -3.61 8.59 -3.65
N PHE A 178 -4.12 9.74 -3.18
CA PHE A 178 -5.54 9.94 -2.92
C PHE A 178 -6.39 9.69 -4.16
N CYS A 179 -5.92 10.18 -5.32
CA CYS A 179 -6.58 9.94 -6.60
C CYS A 179 -6.59 8.45 -6.97
N VAL A 180 -5.47 7.73 -6.75
CA VAL A 180 -5.38 6.29 -7.04
C VAL A 180 -6.31 5.47 -6.16
N VAL A 181 -6.35 5.72 -4.85
CA VAL A 181 -7.28 5.03 -3.94
C VAL A 181 -8.73 5.32 -4.32
N THR A 182 -9.07 6.58 -4.61
CA THR A 182 -10.42 6.97 -5.05
C THR A 182 -10.79 6.29 -6.37
N LEU A 183 -9.87 6.25 -7.34
CA LEU A 183 -10.03 5.55 -8.61
C LEU A 183 -10.31 4.06 -8.40
N THR A 184 -9.60 3.42 -7.47
CA THR A 184 -9.79 2.02 -7.10
C THR A 184 -11.22 1.76 -6.61
N TYR A 185 -11.75 2.56 -5.70
CA TYR A 185 -13.14 2.41 -5.23
C TYR A 185 -14.19 2.77 -6.29
N LEU A 186 -13.96 3.77 -7.13
CA LEU A 186 -14.84 4.06 -8.27
C LEU A 186 -14.90 2.89 -9.26
N THR A 187 -13.78 2.21 -9.45
CA THR A 187 -13.68 1.02 -10.33
C THR A 187 -14.48 -0.15 -9.78
N LEU A 188 -14.44 -0.37 -8.46
CA LEU A 188 -15.18 -1.43 -7.79
C LEU A 188 -16.69 -1.36 -8.09
N VAL A 189 -17.25 -0.14 -8.08
CA VAL A 189 -18.71 0.10 -8.24
C VAL A 189 -19.12 0.50 -9.67
N PHE A 190 -18.21 0.37 -10.63
CA PHE A 190 -18.41 0.79 -12.00
C PHE A 190 -19.40 -0.13 -12.73
N GLU A 191 -20.42 0.46 -13.37
CA GLU A 191 -21.49 -0.25 -14.06
C GLU A 191 -21.60 0.16 -15.54
N ASN A 192 -20.55 0.77 -16.09
CA ASN A 192 -20.49 1.19 -17.50
C ASN A 192 -21.53 2.25 -17.88
N ARG A 193 -21.91 3.11 -16.92
CA ARG A 193 -22.82 4.25 -17.16
C ARG A 193 -22.03 5.49 -17.53
N LEU A 194 -22.62 6.40 -18.32
CA LEU A 194 -22.00 7.69 -18.66
C LEU A 194 -21.52 8.44 -17.40
N THR A 195 -22.33 8.43 -16.34
CA THR A 195 -21.95 9.05 -15.05
C THR A 195 -20.67 8.45 -14.48
N ASP A 196 -20.43 7.15 -14.60
CA ASP A 196 -19.19 6.54 -14.11
C ASP A 196 -17.97 7.07 -14.86
N TYR A 197 -18.06 7.21 -16.19
CA TYR A 197 -17.00 7.78 -17.01
C TYR A 197 -16.71 9.24 -16.64
N ILE A 198 -17.73 10.04 -16.32
CA ILE A 198 -17.55 11.43 -15.88
C ILE A 198 -16.72 11.49 -14.58
N TYR A 199 -17.07 10.70 -13.57
CA TYR A 199 -16.32 10.67 -12.31
C TYR A 199 -14.90 10.10 -12.47
N LEU A 200 -14.71 9.10 -13.34
CA LEU A 200 -13.37 8.61 -13.68
C LEU A 200 -12.54 9.70 -14.35
N LEU A 201 -13.10 10.45 -15.31
CA LEU A 201 -12.42 11.54 -15.97
C LEU A 201 -12.03 12.64 -14.96
N GLN A 202 -12.94 13.02 -14.08
CA GLN A 202 -12.67 14.03 -13.04
C GLN A 202 -11.48 13.64 -12.17
N ILE A 203 -11.45 12.41 -11.61
CA ILE A 203 -10.34 12.00 -10.74
C ILE A 203 -9.03 11.82 -11.51
N ILE A 204 -9.09 11.44 -12.78
CA ILE A 204 -7.91 11.37 -13.67
C ILE A 204 -7.35 12.76 -13.91
N LEU A 205 -8.19 13.77 -14.17
CA LEU A 205 -7.73 15.15 -14.36
C LEU A 205 -7.06 15.71 -13.10
N VAL A 206 -7.61 15.42 -11.91
CA VAL A 206 -6.94 15.77 -10.63
C VAL A 206 -5.60 15.03 -10.49
N CYS A 207 -5.53 13.74 -10.88
CA CYS A 207 -4.28 12.98 -10.82
C CYS A 207 -3.21 13.56 -11.76
N VAL A 208 -3.61 14.00 -12.96
CA VAL A 208 -2.69 14.60 -13.95
C VAL A 208 -2.18 15.96 -13.48
N SER A 209 -3.01 16.77 -12.81
CA SER A 209 -2.60 18.09 -12.30
C SER A 209 -1.51 18.02 -11.21
N THR A 210 -1.28 16.85 -10.61
CA THR A 210 -0.16 16.66 -9.66
C THR A 210 1.20 16.48 -10.35
N PHE A 211 1.24 16.25 -11.68
CA PHE A 211 2.45 15.96 -12.47
C PHE A 211 3.33 14.83 -11.91
N ARG A 212 2.73 13.85 -11.23
CA ARG A 212 3.45 12.70 -10.68
C ARG A 212 3.41 11.55 -11.67
N MET A 213 4.50 11.40 -12.43
CA MET A 213 4.64 10.39 -13.50
C MET A 213 4.28 8.97 -13.06
N LYS A 214 4.61 8.57 -11.82
CA LYS A 214 4.22 7.26 -11.27
C LYS A 214 2.70 7.05 -11.19
N ALA A 215 1.96 8.08 -10.80
CA ALA A 215 0.50 8.03 -10.70
C ALA A 215 -0.16 8.14 -12.08
N ILE A 216 0.38 8.98 -12.96
CA ILE A 216 -0.06 9.09 -14.36
C ILE A 216 0.16 7.77 -15.11
N GLY A 217 1.34 7.16 -14.97
CA GLY A 217 1.63 5.84 -15.52
C GLY A 217 0.65 4.78 -15.04
N MET A 218 0.31 4.81 -13.75
CA MET A 218 -0.71 3.93 -13.17
C MET A 218 -2.11 4.16 -13.73
N VAL A 219 -2.50 5.40 -14.01
CA VAL A 219 -3.77 5.70 -14.69
C VAL A 219 -3.78 5.14 -16.12
N ILE A 220 -2.68 5.26 -16.86
CA ILE A 220 -2.59 4.71 -18.22
C ILE A 220 -2.70 3.18 -18.18
N ILE A 221 -1.97 2.52 -17.27
CA ILE A 221 -2.07 1.08 -17.05
C ILE A 221 -3.52 0.69 -16.72
N TYR A 222 -4.16 1.42 -15.81
CA TYR A 222 -5.56 1.21 -15.47
C TYR A 222 -6.47 1.28 -16.70
N LEU A 223 -6.35 2.32 -17.53
CA LEU A 223 -7.17 2.48 -18.74
C LEU A 223 -6.94 1.34 -19.75
N LEU A 224 -5.70 0.88 -19.91
CA LEU A 224 -5.36 -0.26 -20.76
C LEU A 224 -6.01 -1.56 -20.27
N PHE A 225 -6.12 -1.76 -18.96
CA PHE A 225 -6.68 -2.98 -18.37
C PHE A 225 -8.19 -2.91 -18.09
N LEU A 226 -8.81 -1.73 -18.12
CA LEU A 226 -10.23 -1.53 -17.81
C LEU A 226 -11.17 -2.35 -18.70
N THR A 227 -10.94 -2.34 -20.01
CA THR A 227 -11.76 -3.03 -21.00
C THR A 227 -11.39 -4.51 -21.18
N PRO A 228 -10.11 -4.91 -21.29
CA PRO A 228 -9.74 -6.31 -21.46
C PRO A 228 -10.12 -7.18 -20.27
N LEU A 229 -9.91 -6.72 -19.04
CA LEU A 229 -10.20 -7.52 -17.85
C LEU A 229 -11.71 -7.73 -17.63
N ARG A 230 -12.55 -6.83 -18.14
CA ARG A 230 -14.01 -6.92 -18.04
C ARG A 230 -14.66 -7.72 -19.17
N LYS A 231 -14.13 -7.60 -20.40
CA LYS A 231 -14.79 -8.15 -21.60
C LYS A 231 -14.13 -9.39 -22.15
N LEU A 232 -12.85 -9.65 -21.85
CA LEU A 232 -12.09 -10.71 -22.49
C LEU A 232 -11.74 -11.82 -21.49
N LYS A 233 -11.99 -13.07 -21.89
CA LYS A 233 -11.54 -14.27 -21.17
C LYS A 233 -10.01 -14.32 -21.07
N TYR A 234 -9.29 -13.66 -21.97
CA TYR A 234 -7.83 -13.57 -21.99
C TYR A 234 -7.37 -12.14 -22.25
N ILE A 235 -6.31 -11.72 -21.54
CA ILE A 235 -5.63 -10.45 -21.82
C ILE A 235 -4.82 -10.64 -23.10
N LYS A 236 -5.00 -9.77 -24.10
CA LYS A 236 -4.24 -9.87 -25.34
C LYS A 236 -2.76 -9.58 -25.06
N VAL A 237 -1.84 -10.32 -25.67
CA VAL A 237 -0.39 -10.08 -25.52
C VAL A 237 -0.04 -8.62 -25.83
N VAL A 238 -0.69 -8.02 -26.83
CA VAL A 238 -0.56 -6.60 -27.18
C VAL A 238 -0.88 -5.68 -26.00
N THR A 239 -1.90 -5.96 -25.20
CA THR A 239 -2.23 -5.14 -24.01
C THR A 239 -1.19 -5.27 -22.90
N VAL A 240 -0.55 -6.43 -22.76
CA VAL A 240 0.56 -6.63 -21.82
C VAL A 240 1.81 -5.89 -22.30
N ILE A 241 2.13 -5.99 -23.60
CA ILE A 241 3.26 -5.28 -24.21
C ILE A 241 3.05 -3.77 -24.09
N ALA A 242 1.85 -3.26 -24.39
CA ALA A 242 1.54 -1.84 -24.24
C ALA A 242 1.70 -1.35 -22.80
N ALA A 243 1.21 -2.12 -21.81
CA ALA A 243 1.41 -1.80 -20.40
C ALA A 243 2.90 -1.82 -20.01
N ALA A 244 3.66 -2.80 -20.49
CA ALA A 244 5.10 -2.88 -20.26
C ALA A 244 5.84 -1.68 -20.85
N ILE A 245 5.50 -1.27 -22.08
CA ILE A 245 6.06 -0.07 -22.72
C ILE A 245 5.76 1.18 -21.89
N VAL A 246 4.51 1.36 -21.45
CA VAL A 246 4.14 2.51 -20.60
C VAL A 246 4.92 2.52 -19.29
N ILE A 247 5.06 1.37 -18.64
CA ILE A 247 5.86 1.22 -17.41
C ILE A 247 7.31 1.64 -17.70
N ILE A 248 7.91 1.11 -18.76
CA ILE A 248 9.28 1.45 -19.17
C ILE A 248 9.42 2.95 -19.44
N LEU A 249 8.50 3.57 -20.19
CA LEU A 249 8.52 5.00 -20.49
C LEU A 249 8.35 5.87 -19.24
N CYS A 250 7.59 5.43 -18.24
CA CYS A 250 7.44 6.15 -16.98
C CYS A 250 8.68 6.01 -16.07
N ILE A 251 9.41 4.91 -16.21
CA ILE A 251 10.56 4.54 -15.38
C ILE A 251 11.87 5.11 -15.94
N ILE A 252 12.12 5.02 -17.26
CA ILE A 252 13.39 5.42 -17.89
C ILE A 252 13.82 6.85 -17.51
N PRO A 253 12.96 7.88 -17.61
CA PRO A 253 13.37 9.24 -17.27
C PRO A 253 13.76 9.39 -15.79
N GLN A 254 13.13 8.61 -14.91
CA GLN A 254 13.47 8.59 -13.49
C GLN A 254 14.78 7.84 -13.25
N ILE A 255 14.97 6.71 -13.92
CA ILE A 255 16.23 5.98 -13.85
C ILE A 255 17.39 6.86 -14.29
N ASN A 256 17.27 7.52 -15.44
CA ASN A 256 18.34 8.38 -15.97
C ASN A 256 18.63 9.56 -15.03
N ALA A 257 17.60 10.32 -14.66
CA ALA A 257 17.78 11.50 -13.82
C ALA A 257 18.34 11.18 -12.42
N TYR A 258 17.94 10.06 -11.81
CA TYR A 258 18.33 9.72 -10.43
C TYR A 258 19.57 8.83 -10.32
N TYR A 259 19.92 8.05 -11.35
CA TYR A 259 21.00 7.06 -11.29
C TYR A 259 22.13 7.28 -12.31
N PHE A 260 21.90 8.01 -13.41
CA PHE A 260 22.91 8.18 -14.46
C PHE A 260 23.37 9.63 -14.66
N ASP A 261 22.51 10.62 -14.44
CA ASP A 261 22.83 12.03 -14.71
C ASP A 261 23.58 12.72 -13.55
N SER A 262 23.68 12.08 -12.37
CA SER A 262 24.43 12.62 -11.23
C SER A 262 25.05 11.49 -10.38
N ASP A 263 26.37 11.33 -10.46
CA ASP A 263 27.09 10.35 -9.64
C ASP A 263 26.93 10.63 -8.13
N ASP A 264 26.74 11.90 -7.75
CA ASP A 264 26.55 12.34 -6.36
C ASP A 264 25.07 12.44 -5.92
N SER A 265 24.13 11.91 -6.71
CA SER A 265 22.73 11.89 -6.30
C SER A 265 22.57 11.07 -4.99
N PRO A 266 21.86 11.58 -3.97
CA PRO A 266 21.63 10.84 -2.73
C PRO A 266 21.05 9.44 -2.95
N ARG A 267 20.22 9.25 -3.98
CA ARG A 267 19.62 7.94 -4.30
C ARG A 267 20.62 6.99 -4.94
N ASN A 268 21.49 7.49 -5.83
CA ASN A 268 22.54 6.69 -6.44
C ASN A 268 23.56 6.24 -5.37
N LEU A 269 23.96 7.17 -4.49
CA LEU A 269 24.83 6.88 -3.36
C LEU A 269 24.21 5.85 -2.40
N LEU A 270 22.94 5.99 -2.04
CA LEU A 270 22.23 5.00 -1.21
C LEU A 270 22.16 3.63 -1.90
N THR A 271 21.95 3.59 -3.22
CA THR A 271 21.86 2.33 -3.97
C THR A 271 23.20 1.62 -4.05
N SER A 272 24.25 2.32 -4.49
CA SER A 272 25.60 1.77 -4.57
C SER A 272 26.13 1.36 -3.19
N THR A 273 25.84 2.14 -2.15
CA THR A 273 26.24 1.83 -0.76
C THR A 273 25.44 0.66 -0.19
N GLY A 274 24.13 0.56 -0.48
CA GLY A 274 23.32 -0.60 -0.09
C GLY A 274 23.87 -1.91 -0.65
N ILE A 275 24.37 -1.89 -1.89
CA ILE A 275 25.06 -3.04 -2.51
C ILE A 275 26.38 -3.34 -1.78
N LYS A 276 27.20 -2.31 -1.48
CA LYS A 276 28.45 -2.49 -0.72
C LYS A 276 28.20 -3.11 0.65
N ILE A 277 27.25 -2.58 1.40
CA ILE A 277 26.83 -3.12 2.71
C ILE A 277 26.39 -4.59 2.57
N ALA A 278 25.60 -4.94 1.55
CA ALA A 278 25.17 -6.32 1.35
C ALA A 278 26.33 -7.28 1.02
N ASN A 279 27.39 -6.78 0.38
CA ASN A 279 28.62 -7.55 0.14
C ASN A 279 29.44 -7.70 1.44
N ASP A 280 29.63 -6.62 2.18
CA ASP A 280 30.45 -6.59 3.40
C ASP A 280 29.83 -7.43 4.53
N TYR A 281 28.49 -7.48 4.60
CA TYR A 281 27.73 -8.24 5.58
C TYR A 281 26.92 -9.39 4.95
N PHE A 282 27.50 -10.05 3.94
CA PHE A 282 26.88 -11.20 3.30
C PHE A 282 26.61 -12.33 4.32
N PRO A 283 25.46 -13.03 4.27
CA PRO A 283 24.34 -12.86 3.33
C PRO A 283 23.17 -12.00 3.85
N MET A 284 23.20 -11.62 5.13
CA MET A 284 22.04 -11.08 5.87
C MET A 284 22.01 -9.55 5.99
N GLY A 285 23.00 -8.84 5.44
CA GLY A 285 23.08 -7.38 5.51
C GLY A 285 23.48 -6.89 6.90
N SER A 286 23.29 -5.60 7.17
CA SER A 286 23.81 -4.94 8.37
C SER A 286 22.89 -4.90 9.58
N GLY A 287 21.59 -5.19 9.42
CA GLY A 287 20.61 -5.26 10.50
C GLY A 287 19.44 -4.28 10.35
N LEU A 288 18.48 -4.36 11.27
CA LEU A 288 17.29 -3.51 11.32
C LEU A 288 17.64 -2.09 11.74
N GLY A 289 17.05 -1.11 11.06
CA GLY A 289 17.23 0.31 11.38
C GLY A 289 18.63 0.85 11.11
N THR A 290 19.49 0.11 10.39
CA THR A 290 20.89 0.50 10.17
C THR A 290 21.09 1.30 8.88
N PHE A 291 20.24 1.12 7.86
CA PHE A 291 20.45 1.74 6.55
C PHE A 291 19.15 2.03 5.79
N GLY A 292 19.11 3.13 5.05
CA GLY A 292 18.07 3.50 4.08
C GLY A 292 16.63 3.68 4.60
N SER A 293 16.40 3.62 5.92
CA SER A 293 15.06 3.74 6.51
C SER A 293 14.88 5.06 7.24
N TYR A 294 13.62 5.42 7.53
CA TYR A 294 13.34 6.60 8.33
C TYR A 294 14.01 6.51 9.72
N ILE A 295 14.00 5.31 10.33
CA ILE A 295 14.60 5.09 11.64
C ILE A 295 16.12 5.18 11.60
N SER A 296 16.76 4.65 10.55
CA SER A 296 18.21 4.76 10.42
C SER A 296 18.66 6.20 10.28
N GLY A 297 17.87 7.06 9.62
CA GLY A 297 18.10 8.50 9.56
C GLY A 297 17.83 9.21 10.89
N ALA A 298 16.73 8.90 11.56
CA ALA A 298 16.33 9.53 12.83
C ALA A 298 17.29 9.21 13.98
N ALA A 299 17.72 7.96 14.12
CA ALA A 299 18.76 7.55 15.07
C ALA A 299 20.19 7.87 14.55
N TYR A 300 20.30 8.26 13.28
CA TYR A 300 21.52 8.50 12.52
C TYR A 300 22.58 7.40 12.68
N SER A 301 22.37 6.30 11.95
CA SER A 301 23.21 5.11 11.97
C SER A 301 24.72 5.39 11.78
N PRO A 302 25.60 4.70 12.53
CA PRO A 302 27.04 4.76 12.32
C PRO A 302 27.48 4.40 10.89
N LEU A 303 26.68 3.61 10.17
CA LEU A 303 26.98 3.23 8.79
C LEU A 303 27.12 4.44 7.86
N TYR A 304 26.40 5.55 8.12
CA TYR A 304 26.54 6.76 7.29
C TYR A 304 27.92 7.41 7.42
N TYR A 305 28.59 7.26 8.56
CA TYR A 305 30.00 7.66 8.71
C TYR A 305 30.94 6.65 8.07
N MET A 306 30.72 5.35 8.33
CA MET A 306 31.60 4.27 7.83
C MET A 306 31.68 4.23 6.29
N TYR A 307 30.56 4.51 5.61
CA TYR A 307 30.48 4.54 4.16
C TYR A 307 30.58 5.94 3.55
N ASN A 308 31.03 6.95 4.32
CA ASN A 308 31.25 8.33 3.87
C ASN A 308 29.99 9.01 3.26
N LEU A 309 28.79 8.62 3.68
CA LEU A 309 27.54 9.27 3.28
C LEU A 309 27.22 10.52 4.12
N SER A 310 27.84 10.64 5.28
CA SER A 310 27.57 11.72 6.25
C SER A 310 27.96 13.13 5.80
N SER A 311 28.77 13.26 4.75
CA SER A 311 29.15 14.53 4.13
C SER A 311 28.26 14.92 2.95
N THR A 312 27.40 14.01 2.46
CA THR A 312 26.54 14.24 1.30
C THR A 312 25.30 15.03 1.68
N TRP A 313 24.98 16.07 0.91
CA TRP A 313 23.78 16.88 1.12
C TRP A 313 22.51 16.00 1.12
N GLY A 314 21.69 16.17 2.17
CA GLY A 314 20.47 15.39 2.38
C GLY A 314 20.66 13.96 2.94
N LEU A 315 21.90 13.54 3.19
CA LEU A 315 22.26 12.33 3.96
C LEU A 315 23.05 12.64 5.25
N THR A 316 23.33 13.91 5.51
CA THR A 316 24.04 14.37 6.73
C THR A 316 23.16 14.21 7.98
N LYS A 317 23.78 14.21 9.17
CA LYS A 317 23.06 14.14 10.46
C LYS A 317 22.06 15.29 10.66
N ASN A 318 22.44 16.49 10.23
CA ASN A 318 21.62 17.70 10.40
C ASN A 318 20.57 17.85 9.30
N ASN A 319 20.72 17.12 8.20
CA ASN A 319 19.82 17.13 7.06
C ASN A 319 19.70 15.70 6.47
N PRO A 320 18.90 14.81 7.08
CA PRO A 320 18.71 13.42 6.64
C PRO A 320 17.54 13.24 5.67
N PHE A 321 17.06 14.29 4.98
CA PHE A 321 15.79 14.27 4.26
C PHE A 321 15.68 13.19 3.17
N PHE A 322 16.78 12.75 2.55
CA PHE A 322 16.75 11.74 1.48
C PHE A 322 17.15 10.34 1.95
N ILE A 323 17.42 10.13 3.24
CA ILE A 323 17.85 8.82 3.73
C ILE A 323 16.80 7.74 3.46
N SER A 324 15.52 8.08 3.63
CA SER A 324 14.39 7.16 3.46
C SER A 324 13.77 7.18 2.06
N ASP A 325 14.46 7.74 1.06
CA ASP A 325 13.91 7.91 -0.29
C ASP A 325 14.01 6.65 -1.16
N THR A 326 14.67 5.60 -0.70
CA THR A 326 14.92 4.40 -1.52
C THR A 326 14.50 3.12 -0.80
N PHE A 327 13.54 2.38 -1.37
CA PHE A 327 13.05 1.13 -0.77
C PHE A 327 14.00 -0.05 -0.96
N TRP A 328 14.37 -0.36 -2.21
CA TRP A 328 15.18 -1.55 -2.51
C TRP A 328 16.60 -1.49 -1.92
N PRO A 329 17.32 -0.34 -1.95
CA PRO A 329 18.58 -0.19 -1.24
C PRO A 329 18.47 -0.37 0.27
N MET A 330 17.35 0.05 0.88
CA MET A 330 17.08 -0.20 2.30
C MET A 330 16.97 -1.70 2.57
N ILE A 331 16.15 -2.42 1.79
CA ILE A 331 16.00 -3.88 1.94
C ILE A 331 17.35 -4.59 1.78
N LEU A 332 18.13 -4.21 0.75
CA LEU A 332 19.42 -4.81 0.47
C LEU A 332 20.45 -4.50 1.57
N GLY A 333 20.56 -3.25 2.03
CA GLY A 333 21.54 -2.86 3.04
C GLY A 333 21.22 -3.41 4.44
N GLN A 334 19.94 -3.49 4.81
CA GLN A 334 19.53 -4.00 6.12
C GLN A 334 19.45 -5.53 6.19
N PHE A 335 18.85 -6.17 5.18
CA PHE A 335 18.53 -7.60 5.20
C PHE A 335 19.40 -8.43 4.23
N GLY A 336 20.29 -7.80 3.48
CA GLY A 336 21.21 -8.46 2.56
C GLY A 336 20.53 -9.08 1.35
N TYR A 337 21.30 -9.85 0.59
CA TYR A 337 20.79 -10.58 -0.58
C TYR A 337 19.75 -11.63 -0.19
N MET A 338 19.90 -12.27 0.97
CA MET A 338 18.95 -13.26 1.46
C MET A 338 17.59 -12.61 1.75
N GLY A 339 17.57 -11.48 2.46
CA GLY A 339 16.35 -10.74 2.73
C GLY A 339 15.69 -10.18 1.46
N LEU A 340 16.48 -9.63 0.54
CA LEU A 340 15.98 -9.18 -0.76
C LEU A 340 15.26 -10.31 -1.51
N PHE A 341 15.89 -11.48 -1.60
CA PHE A 341 15.30 -12.65 -2.25
C PHE A 341 13.99 -13.08 -1.59
N LEU A 342 13.96 -13.18 -0.25
CA LEU A 342 12.75 -13.53 0.49
C LEU A 342 11.63 -12.51 0.29
N PHE A 343 11.95 -11.21 0.27
CA PHE A 343 10.97 -10.15 0.03
C PHE A 343 10.38 -10.21 -1.39
N ILE A 344 11.21 -10.51 -2.40
CA ILE A 344 10.73 -10.75 -3.78
C ILE A 344 9.76 -11.93 -3.82
N LEU A 345 10.06 -13.04 -3.12
CA LEU A 345 9.15 -14.18 -3.04
C LEU A 345 7.81 -13.82 -2.37
N VAL A 346 7.81 -12.95 -1.35
CA VAL A 346 6.57 -12.42 -0.75
C VAL A 346 5.72 -11.67 -1.78
N ILE A 347 6.34 -10.78 -2.57
CA ILE A 347 5.64 -10.04 -3.64
C ILE A 347 5.08 -11.01 -4.70
N LEU A 348 5.85 -12.01 -5.11
CA LEU A 348 5.41 -13.02 -6.07
C LEU A 348 4.21 -13.80 -5.53
N GLN A 349 4.23 -14.16 -4.24
CA GLN A 349 3.14 -14.88 -3.61
C GLN A 349 1.85 -14.04 -3.52
N PHE A 350 1.96 -12.72 -3.26
CA PHE A 350 0.82 -11.81 -3.39
C PHE A 350 0.30 -11.77 -4.83
N THR A 351 1.18 -11.74 -5.83
CA THR A 351 0.77 -11.75 -7.25
C THR A 351 -0.02 -13.01 -7.60
N LEU A 352 0.42 -14.17 -7.11
CA LEU A 352 -0.30 -15.44 -7.28
C LEU A 352 -1.67 -15.43 -6.59
N LEU A 353 -1.75 -14.85 -5.39
CA LEU A 353 -3.01 -14.69 -4.67
C LEU A 353 -3.99 -13.78 -5.42
N ILE A 354 -3.52 -12.64 -5.93
CA ILE A 354 -4.33 -11.68 -6.70
C ILE A 354 -4.84 -12.32 -8.00
N LYS A 355 -4.02 -13.15 -8.66
CA LYS A 355 -4.42 -13.84 -9.91
C LYS A 355 -5.67 -14.71 -9.72
N LYS A 356 -5.86 -15.31 -8.54
CA LYS A 356 -7.06 -16.11 -8.23
C LYS A 356 -8.35 -15.28 -8.19
N LEU A 357 -8.26 -13.99 -7.89
CA LEU A 357 -9.44 -13.09 -7.86
C LEU A 357 -10.10 -12.97 -9.23
N ARG A 358 -9.36 -13.23 -10.32
CA ARG A 358 -9.86 -13.16 -11.70
C ARG A 358 -11.04 -14.09 -11.96
N GLU A 359 -11.12 -15.20 -11.24
CA GLU A 359 -12.18 -16.20 -11.41
C GLU A 359 -13.52 -15.76 -10.81
N PHE A 360 -13.53 -14.71 -9.98
CA PHE A 360 -14.72 -14.27 -9.24
C PHE A 360 -15.37 -13.03 -9.86
N ASP A 361 -14.65 -11.91 -9.92
CA ASP A 361 -15.18 -10.64 -10.42
C ASP A 361 -14.06 -9.73 -10.93
N SER A 362 -14.21 -9.25 -12.16
CA SER A 362 -13.24 -8.36 -12.81
C SER A 362 -13.06 -7.01 -12.10
N ASN A 363 -14.11 -6.46 -11.49
CA ASN A 363 -14.05 -5.23 -10.70
C ASN A 363 -13.32 -5.47 -9.37
N ILE A 364 -13.50 -6.62 -8.73
CA ILE A 364 -12.76 -6.99 -7.50
C ILE A 364 -11.29 -7.25 -7.83
N LEU A 365 -11.00 -7.89 -8.96
CA LEU A 365 -9.63 -8.04 -9.45
C LEU A 365 -8.97 -6.68 -9.65
N LEU A 366 -9.63 -5.75 -10.37
CA LEU A 366 -9.10 -4.40 -10.59
C LEU A 366 -8.97 -3.62 -9.27
N PHE A 367 -9.94 -3.76 -8.36
CA PHE A 367 -9.92 -3.16 -7.02
C PHE A 367 -8.65 -3.57 -6.24
N CYS A 368 -8.16 -4.78 -6.46
CA CYS A 368 -6.94 -5.29 -5.85
C CYS A 368 -5.66 -4.98 -6.65
N LEU A 369 -5.74 -5.10 -7.98
CA LEU A 369 -4.58 -5.01 -8.87
C LEU A 369 -4.02 -3.58 -8.96
N ILE A 370 -4.90 -2.57 -9.04
CA ILE A 370 -4.50 -1.16 -9.13
C ILE A 370 -3.60 -0.73 -7.95
N PRO A 371 -4.02 -0.88 -6.68
CA PRO A 371 -3.18 -0.48 -5.54
C PRO A 371 -1.90 -1.31 -5.46
N PHE A 372 -1.93 -2.58 -5.83
CA PHE A 372 -0.76 -3.46 -5.82
C PHE A 372 0.29 -3.04 -6.85
N ILE A 373 -0.10 -2.80 -8.11
CA ILE A 373 0.84 -2.32 -9.14
C ILE A 373 1.35 -0.92 -8.78
N TYR A 374 0.49 -0.04 -8.23
CA TYR A 374 0.93 1.29 -7.78
C TYR A 374 2.06 1.19 -6.76
N LEU A 375 1.92 0.31 -5.75
CA LEU A 375 2.98 0.05 -4.76
C LEU A 375 4.28 -0.40 -5.42
N LEU A 376 4.21 -1.35 -6.35
CA LEU A 376 5.40 -1.84 -7.05
C LEU A 376 6.10 -0.74 -7.84
N VAL A 377 5.36 0.06 -8.61
CA VAL A 377 5.91 1.21 -9.35
C VAL A 377 6.48 2.24 -8.38
N SER A 378 5.79 2.55 -7.29
CA SER A 378 6.25 3.53 -6.30
C SER A 378 7.47 3.04 -5.51
N SER A 379 7.69 1.73 -5.37
CA SER A 379 8.84 1.18 -4.64
C SER A 379 10.19 1.43 -5.33
N THR A 380 10.16 1.74 -6.63
CA THR A 380 11.37 2.07 -7.41
C THR A 380 11.92 3.47 -7.09
N SER A 381 11.08 4.37 -6.56
CA SER A 381 11.40 5.80 -6.42
C SER A 381 11.21 6.35 -5.01
N GLU A 382 10.54 5.61 -4.11
CA GLU A 382 10.25 6.00 -2.73
C GLU A 382 10.19 4.74 -1.83
N SER A 383 10.24 4.91 -0.51
CA SER A 383 10.07 3.87 0.53
C SER A 383 8.62 3.36 0.66
N SER A 384 8.02 2.98 -0.46
CA SER A 384 6.57 2.79 -0.61
C SER A 384 5.91 1.82 0.38
N PHE A 385 6.50 0.65 0.65
CA PHE A 385 5.94 -0.33 1.59
C PHE A 385 6.05 0.11 3.06
N ALA A 386 7.03 0.95 3.37
CA ALA A 386 7.27 1.52 4.70
C ALA A 386 6.51 2.84 4.94
N ASN A 387 5.90 3.42 3.89
CA ASN A 387 5.16 4.67 4.00
C ASN A 387 3.75 4.44 4.59
N TYR A 388 3.12 5.47 5.17
CA TYR A 388 1.83 5.35 5.86
C TYR A 388 0.70 4.85 4.97
N TYR A 389 0.73 5.23 3.68
CA TYR A 389 -0.31 4.84 2.73
C TYR A 389 -0.29 3.35 2.37
N SER A 390 0.81 2.63 2.64
CA SER A 390 0.92 1.20 2.34
C SER A 390 -0.13 0.39 3.09
N VAL A 391 -0.46 0.80 4.32
CA VAL A 391 -1.48 0.17 5.16
C VAL A 391 -2.85 0.25 4.50
N ASN A 392 -3.22 1.41 3.95
CA ASN A 392 -4.51 1.57 3.26
C ASN A 392 -4.58 0.72 1.98
N LEU A 393 -3.50 0.72 1.19
CA LEU A 393 -3.43 -0.07 -0.05
C LEU A 393 -3.49 -1.58 0.24
N PHE A 394 -2.81 -2.06 1.29
CA PHE A 394 -2.89 -3.46 1.69
C PHE A 394 -4.19 -3.84 2.38
N MET A 395 -4.85 -2.91 3.08
CA MET A 395 -6.22 -3.12 3.56
C MET A 395 -7.19 -3.35 2.39
N ILE A 396 -7.07 -2.58 1.31
CA ILE A 396 -7.86 -2.77 0.09
C ILE A 396 -7.63 -4.18 -0.49
N ILE A 397 -6.37 -4.62 -0.58
CA ILE A 397 -6.00 -5.95 -1.05
C ILE A 397 -6.59 -7.05 -0.14
N GLY A 398 -6.46 -6.91 1.18
CA GLY A 398 -7.01 -7.87 2.16
C GLY A 398 -8.54 -7.95 2.09
N MET A 399 -9.20 -6.82 1.90
CA MET A 399 -10.64 -6.75 1.70
C MET A 399 -11.06 -7.41 0.38
N ALA A 400 -10.34 -7.17 -0.73
CA ALA A 400 -10.61 -7.81 -2.02
C ALA A 400 -10.50 -9.34 -1.95
N VAL A 401 -9.44 -9.85 -1.32
CA VAL A 401 -9.23 -11.29 -1.13
C VAL A 401 -10.36 -11.92 -0.31
N SER A 402 -10.88 -11.21 0.70
CA SER A 402 -12.00 -11.72 1.50
C SER A 402 -13.28 -11.96 0.69
N GLN A 403 -13.46 -11.28 -0.45
CA GLN A 403 -14.64 -11.43 -1.30
C GLN A 403 -14.69 -12.76 -2.05
N THR A 404 -13.57 -13.49 -2.12
CA THR A 404 -13.49 -14.78 -2.83
C THR A 404 -13.96 -15.99 -2.03
N ARG A 405 -14.43 -15.77 -0.79
CA ARG A 405 -14.99 -16.85 0.00
C ARG A 405 -16.40 -17.17 -0.48
N PRO A 406 -16.69 -18.42 -0.85
CA PRO A 406 -18.06 -18.82 -1.09
C PRO A 406 -18.87 -18.65 0.21
N VAL A 407 -20.02 -17.99 0.08
CA VAL A 407 -21.01 -17.70 1.13
C VAL A 407 -21.46 -18.96 1.91
N ASN A 408 -21.12 -20.15 1.43
CA ASN A 408 -21.46 -21.45 2.02
C ASN A 408 -20.96 -21.64 3.47
N HIS A 409 -19.88 -20.98 3.90
CA HIS A 409 -19.45 -21.06 5.31
C HIS A 409 -20.37 -20.28 6.25
N LEU A 410 -20.97 -19.17 5.80
CA LEU A 410 -21.90 -18.37 6.60
C LEU A 410 -23.25 -19.06 6.78
N HIS A 411 -23.72 -19.78 5.76
CA HIS A 411 -24.90 -20.63 5.89
C HIS A 411 -24.63 -21.87 6.75
N ASN A 412 -23.42 -22.43 6.71
CA ASN A 412 -23.05 -23.57 7.56
C ASN A 412 -22.89 -23.18 9.04
N ASP A 413 -22.41 -21.97 9.35
CA ASP A 413 -22.32 -21.52 10.73
C ASP A 413 -23.69 -21.07 11.27
N ALA A 414 -24.52 -20.41 10.46
CA ALA A 414 -25.91 -20.11 10.83
C ALA A 414 -26.74 -21.41 11.04
N SER A 415 -26.59 -22.42 10.18
CA SER A 415 -27.28 -23.70 10.34
C SER A 415 -26.75 -24.54 11.51
N LYS A 416 -25.47 -24.42 11.87
CA LYS A 416 -24.92 -25.03 13.10
C LYS A 416 -25.44 -24.36 14.36
N ILE A 417 -25.61 -23.03 14.36
CA ILE A 417 -26.19 -22.28 15.49
C ILE A 417 -27.67 -22.64 15.67
N ILE A 418 -28.44 -22.69 14.57
CA ILE A 418 -29.86 -23.11 14.59
C ILE A 418 -30.01 -24.54 15.11
N LYS A 419 -29.20 -25.49 14.61
CA LYS A 419 -29.21 -26.88 15.11
C LYS A 419 -28.86 -27.00 16.60
N LYS A 420 -28.01 -26.11 17.13
CA LYS A 420 -27.64 -26.11 18.55
C LYS A 420 -28.76 -25.54 19.42
N GLY A 421 -29.46 -24.50 18.95
CA GLY A 421 -30.65 -23.94 19.62
C GLY A 421 -31.84 -24.91 19.63
N ASP A 422 -32.08 -25.64 18.53
CA ASP A 422 -33.16 -26.64 18.46
C ASP A 422 -32.90 -27.84 19.39
N LEU A 423 -31.64 -28.22 19.63
CA LEU A 423 -31.26 -29.28 20.56
C LEU A 423 -31.36 -28.87 22.04
N GLU A 424 -31.26 -27.57 22.35
CA GLU A 424 -31.43 -27.04 23.71
C GLU A 424 -32.91 -26.77 24.05
N CYS A 425 -33.78 -26.51 23.07
CA CYS A 425 -35.23 -26.43 23.27
C CYS A 425 -35.94 -27.79 23.37
N GLN A 426 -35.25 -28.89 23.06
CA GLN A 426 -35.77 -30.27 23.17
C GLN A 426 -35.33 -31.01 24.45
N ARG A 427 -34.65 -30.32 25.37
CA ARG A 427 -34.40 -30.76 26.75
C ARG A 427 -35.23 -29.91 27.69
#